data_AF-A0A0K8TKC9-F1
#
_entry.id   AF-A0A0K8TKC9-F1
#
_cell.length_a   1.000
_cell.length_b   1.000
_cell.length_c   1.000
_cell.angle_alpha   90.00
_cell.angle_beta   90.00
_cell.angle_gamma   90.00
#
_symmetry.space_group_name_H-M   'P 1'
#
loop_
_entity.id
_entity.type
_entity.pdbx_description
1 polymer ?
#
loop_
_entity_poly.entity_id
_entity_poly.type
_entity_poly.pdbx_seq_one_letter_code
_entity_poly.pdbx_strand_id
1 'polypeptide(L)'
;LIKPYPYSVELNEEQITFNRKLSRSRRVIENAFGHLKARFRKIGKGFETTIPNARRIIKACCVLHNICNEHNDSVDQRWLQEYENNQRTREQPVSVITAGDNHIQGNDIRTALTNNFHAQTF
;
A
#
# COMPACT_ATOMS: atom_id res chain seq x y z
N LEU A 1 7.76 -5.71 3.46
CA LEU A 1 7.59 -4.41 2.77
C LEU A 1 8.98 -3.80 2.56
N ILE A 2 9.32 -3.31 1.36
CA ILE A 2 10.63 -2.66 1.13
C ILE A 2 10.71 -1.39 1.98
N LYS A 3 11.75 -1.24 2.82
CA LYS A 3 11.91 -0.05 3.68
C LYS A 3 12.53 1.11 2.89
N PRO A 4 12.08 2.36 3.06
CA PRO A 4 12.79 3.52 2.49
C PRO A 4 14.18 3.67 3.13
N TYR A 5 15.08 4.41 2.49
CA TYR A 5 16.30 4.89 3.16
C TYR A 5 15.91 5.84 4.31
N PRO A 6 16.59 5.77 5.47
CA PRO A 6 16.25 6.58 6.64
C PRO A 6 16.52 8.07 6.38
N TYR A 7 15.54 8.93 6.71
CA TYR A 7 15.64 10.38 6.52
C TYR A 7 16.56 11.09 7.54
N SER A 8 17.06 10.36 8.54
CA SER A 8 17.97 10.87 9.58
C SER A 8 19.43 10.93 9.14
N VAL A 9 19.73 10.56 7.90
CA VAL A 9 21.08 10.52 7.32
C VAL A 9 21.06 11.38 6.06
N GLU A 10 22.18 12.03 5.73
CA GLU A 10 22.34 12.67 4.42
C GLU A 10 22.18 11.62 3.32
N LEU A 11 21.10 11.72 2.57
CA LEU A 11 20.78 10.82 1.46
C LEU A 11 21.43 11.35 0.18
N ASN A 12 22.05 10.46 -0.59
CA ASN A 12 22.50 10.82 -1.93
C ASN A 12 21.32 10.94 -2.91
N GLU A 13 21.54 11.54 -4.09
CA GLU A 13 20.48 11.82 -5.06
C GLU A 13 19.73 10.57 -5.53
N GLU A 14 20.44 9.44 -5.66
CA GLU A 14 19.86 8.16 -6.07
C GLU A 14 18.90 7.63 -5.00
N GLN A 15 19.29 7.69 -3.72
CA GLN A 15 18.48 7.29 -2.58
C GLN A 15 17.26 8.20 -2.40
N ILE A 16 17.41 9.51 -2.62
CA ILE A 16 16.29 10.46 -2.63
C ILE A 16 15.31 10.10 -3.75
N THR A 17 15.81 9.84 -4.94
CA THR A 17 15.01 9.44 -6.10
C THR A 17 14.26 8.13 -5.83
N PHE A 18 14.92 7.15 -5.23
CA PHE A 18 14.31 5.90 -4.80
C PHE A 18 13.19 6.15 -3.78
N ASN A 19 13.45 6.88 -2.69
CA ASN A 19 12.44 7.17 -1.65
C ASN A 19 11.21 7.88 -2.25
N ARG A 20 11.43 8.81 -3.19
CA ARG A 20 10.36 9.51 -3.90
C ARG A 20 9.54 8.57 -4.78
N LYS A 21 10.19 7.72 -5.59
CA LYS A 21 9.50 6.73 -6.45
C LYS A 21 8.73 5.70 -5.61
N LEU A 22 9.32 5.22 -4.52
CA LEU A 22 8.68 4.31 -3.57
C LEU A 22 7.44 4.94 -2.95
N SER A 23 7.53 6.19 -2.47
CA SER A 23 6.41 6.90 -1.86
C SER A 23 5.27 7.16 -2.85
N ARG A 24 5.61 7.54 -4.09
CA ARG A 24 4.63 7.69 -5.17
C ARG A 24 3.90 6.38 -5.48
N SER A 25 4.65 5.29 -5.60
CA SER A 25 4.08 3.96 -5.89
C SER A 25 3.17 3.48 -4.76
N ARG A 26 3.61 3.66 -3.50
CA ARG A 26 2.79 3.34 -2.32
C ARG A 26 1.49 4.13 -2.31
N ARG A 27 1.53 5.43 -2.58
CA ARG A 27 0.32 6.27 -2.62
C ARG A 27 -0.73 5.74 -3.61
N VAL A 28 -0.30 5.30 -4.80
CA VAL A 28 -1.22 4.72 -5.80
C VAL A 28 -1.86 3.44 -5.26
N ILE A 29 -1.05 2.55 -4.66
CA ILE A 29 -1.52 1.28 -4.11
C ILE A 29 -2.45 1.51 -2.92
N GLU A 30 -2.08 2.41 -2.00
CA GLU A 30 -2.87 2.78 -0.82
C GLU A 30 -4.22 3.37 -1.22
N ASN A 31 -4.24 4.26 -2.21
CA ASN A 31 -5.48 4.83 -2.76
C ASN A 31 -6.37 3.76 -3.39
N ALA A 32 -5.81 2.86 -4.20
CA ALA A 32 -6.57 1.76 -4.81
C ALA A 32 -7.21 0.85 -3.74
N PHE A 33 -6.45 0.48 -2.71
CA PHE A 33 -7.00 -0.31 -1.59
C PHE A 33 -7.99 0.49 -0.75
N GLY A 34 -7.81 1.79 -0.58
CA GLY A 34 -8.76 2.68 0.07
C GLY A 34 -10.11 2.69 -0.65
N HIS A 35 -10.08 2.89 -1.97
CA HIS A 35 -11.28 2.84 -2.82
C HIS A 35 -11.96 1.47 -2.78
N LEU A 36 -11.19 0.38 -2.88
CA LEU A 36 -11.73 -0.98 -2.79
C LEU A 36 -12.43 -1.23 -1.45
N LYS A 37 -11.80 -0.86 -0.33
CA LYS A 37 -12.37 -1.06 1.02
C LYS A 37 -13.56 -0.14 1.28
N ALA A 38 -13.56 1.07 0.75
CA ALA A 38 -14.69 1.99 0.85
C ALA A 38 -15.89 1.50 0.04
N ARG A 39 -15.67 1.02 -1.19
CA ARG A 39 -16.71 0.43 -2.06
C ARG A 39 -17.28 -0.86 -1.44
N PHE A 40 -16.41 -1.78 -1.03
CA PHE A 40 -16.79 -3.06 -0.44
C PHE A 40 -16.54 -3.05 1.08
N ARG A 41 -17.33 -2.25 1.80
CA ARG A 41 -17.18 -1.94 3.25
C ARG A 41 -16.91 -3.15 4.16
N LYS A 42 -17.39 -4.35 3.79
CA LYS A 42 -17.14 -5.60 4.53
C LYS A 42 -15.67 -6.03 4.53
N ILE A 43 -14.90 -5.76 3.47
CA ILE A 43 -13.45 -6.06 3.43
C ILE A 43 -12.74 -5.37 4.59
N GLY A 44 -13.10 -4.12 4.90
CA GLY A 44 -12.52 -3.36 6.00
C GLY A 44 -12.95 -3.88 7.38
N LYS A 45 -14.20 -4.33 7.52
CA LYS A 45 -14.81 -4.72 8.81
C LYS A 45 -14.54 -6.19 9.20
N GLY A 46 -14.08 -7.02 8.27
CA GLY A 46 -13.88 -8.45 8.49
C GLY A 46 -15.04 -9.29 7.94
N PHE A 47 -14.79 -10.60 7.81
CA PHE A 47 -15.75 -11.58 7.32
C PHE A 47 -16.02 -12.64 8.38
N GLU A 48 -17.29 -12.89 8.66
CA GLU A 48 -17.75 -14.06 9.42
C GLU A 48 -17.80 -15.29 8.48
N THR A 49 -16.65 -15.71 7.96
CA THR A 49 -16.56 -16.82 7.00
C THR A 49 -15.20 -17.52 7.08
N THR A 50 -15.09 -18.66 6.41
CA THR A 50 -13.84 -19.44 6.36
C THR A 50 -12.78 -18.72 5.52
N ILE A 51 -11.50 -18.92 5.86
CA ILE A 51 -10.37 -18.31 5.12
C ILE A 51 -10.44 -18.56 3.60
N PRO A 52 -10.76 -19.78 3.10
CA PRO A 52 -10.91 -20.01 1.67
C PRO A 52 -12.00 -19.15 1.03
N ASN A 53 -13.13 -18.95 1.71
CA ASN A 53 -14.23 -18.13 1.21
C ASN A 53 -13.88 -16.65 1.25
N ALA A 54 -13.24 -16.17 2.32
CA ALA A 54 -12.75 -14.80 2.38
C ALA A 54 -11.80 -14.48 1.20
N ARG A 55 -10.90 -15.41 0.86
CA ARG A 55 -10.02 -15.27 -0.32
C ARG A 55 -10.80 -15.16 -1.63
N ARG A 56 -11.85 -15.96 -1.82
CA ARG A 56 -12.71 -15.90 -3.01
C ARG A 56 -13.45 -14.56 -3.08
N ILE A 57 -14.01 -14.11 -1.96
CA ILE A 57 -14.73 -12.83 -1.86
C ILE A 57 -13.79 -11.67 -2.22
N ILE A 58 -12.59 -11.63 -1.63
CA ILE A 58 -11.61 -10.57 -1.91
C ILE A 58 -11.26 -10.54 -3.40
N LYS A 59 -11.00 -11.70 -4.03
CA LYS A 59 -10.73 -11.78 -5.46
C LYS A 59 -11.89 -11.25 -6.30
N ALA A 60 -13.12 -11.66 -5.99
CA ALA A 60 -14.31 -11.19 -6.68
C ALA A 60 -14.47 -9.67 -6.56
N CYS A 61 -14.26 -9.11 -5.36
CA CYS A 61 -14.29 -7.67 -5.15
C CYS A 61 -13.23 -6.93 -5.97
N CYS A 62 -12.01 -7.45 -6.12
CA CYS A 62 -11.00 -6.85 -6.99
C CYS A 62 -11.43 -6.83 -8.46
N VAL A 63 -12.00 -7.94 -8.96
CA VAL A 63 -12.51 -7.99 -10.34
C VAL A 63 -13.65 -6.99 -10.54
N LEU A 64 -14.64 -6.98 -9.64
CA LEU A 64 -15.75 -6.04 -9.71
C LEU A 64 -15.31 -4.58 -9.61
N HIS A 65 -14.32 -4.29 -8.76
CA HIS A 65 -13.74 -2.95 -8.66
C HIS A 65 -13.13 -2.48 -9.98
N ASN A 66 -12.37 -3.35 -10.63
CA ASN A 66 -11.73 -3.04 -11.91
C ASN A 66 -12.79 -2.78 -12.99
N ILE A 67 -13.86 -3.58 -13.04
CA ILE A 67 -14.98 -3.38 -13.96
C ILE A 67 -15.64 -2.01 -13.70
N CYS A 68 -15.93 -1.67 -12.43
CA CYS A 68 -16.48 -0.35 -12.09
C CYS A 68 -15.56 0.79 -12.56
N ASN A 69 -14.25 0.68 -12.32
CA ASN A 69 -13.29 1.70 -12.74
C ASN A 69 -13.24 1.87 -14.26
N GLU A 70 -13.30 0.77 -15.02
CA GLU A 70 -13.36 0.79 -16.49
C GLU A 70 -14.62 1.51 -17.01
N HIS A 71 -15.73 1.37 -16.29
CA HIS A 71 -17.00 2.04 -16.61
C HIS A 71 -17.13 3.45 -16.00
N ASN A 72 -16.05 4.02 -15.44
CA ASN A 72 -16.05 5.29 -14.72
C ASN A 72 -17.09 5.37 -13.59
N ASP A 73 -17.48 4.22 -13.02
CA ASP A 73 -18.25 4.14 -11.79
C ASP A 73 -17.30 4.46 -10.64
N SER A 74 -17.42 5.68 -10.11
CA SER A 74 -16.62 6.20 -9.01
C SER A 74 -17.20 5.78 -7.64
N VAL A 75 -16.34 5.66 -6.63
CA VAL A 75 -16.78 5.32 -5.28
C VAL A 75 -17.51 6.52 -4.68
N ASP A 76 -18.65 6.29 -4.04
CA ASP A 76 -19.39 7.33 -3.32
C ASP A 76 -18.46 8.05 -2.32
N GLN A 77 -18.38 9.38 -2.45
CA GLN A 77 -17.53 10.22 -1.62
C GLN A 77 -17.84 10.07 -0.12
N ARG A 78 -19.10 9.81 0.25
CA ARG A 78 -19.51 9.56 1.64
C ARG A 78 -18.84 8.31 2.20
N TRP A 79 -18.67 7.27 1.39
CA TRP A 79 -18.01 6.03 1.80
C TRP A 79 -16.50 6.20 1.93
N LEU A 80 -15.89 7.02 1.09
CA LEU A 80 -14.48 7.41 1.22
C LEU A 80 -14.23 8.17 2.53
N GLN A 81 -15.10 9.14 2.85
CA GLN A 81 -15.03 9.88 4.12
C GLN A 81 -15.21 8.96 5.33
N GLU A 82 -16.19 8.03 5.28
CA GLU A 82 -16.38 7.04 6.34
C GLU A 82 -15.14 6.16 6.50
N TYR A 83 -14.53 5.72 5.39
CA TYR A 83 -13.29 4.93 5.43
C TYR A 83 -12.15 5.71 6.08
N GLU A 84 -11.90 6.96 5.69
CA GLU A 84 -10.86 7.80 6.27
C GLU A 84 -11.06 8.01 7.77
N ASN A 85 -12.29 8.31 8.19
CA ASN A 85 -12.64 8.47 9.61
C ASN A 85 -12.35 7.18 10.38
N ASN A 86 -12.75 6.03 9.84
CA ASN A 86 -12.48 4.72 10.45
C ASN A 86 -10.99 4.38 10.49
N GLN A 87 -10.18 4.83 9.52
CA GLN A 87 -8.73 4.62 9.56
C GLN A 87 -8.08 5.43 10.67
N ARG A 88 -8.54 6.67 10.92
CA ARG A 88 -8.02 7.54 11.98
C ARG A 88 -8.33 7.01 13.38
N THR A 89 -9.48 6.37 13.56
CA THR A 89 -9.92 5.84 14.86
C THR A 89 -9.47 4.41 15.12
N ARG A 90 -9.01 3.67 14.10
CA ARG A 90 -8.49 2.32 14.26
C ARG A 90 -7.11 2.33 14.88
N GLU A 91 -7.04 1.84 16.12
CA GLU A 91 -5.77 1.53 16.76
C GLU A 91 -5.02 0.48 15.93
N GLN A 92 -3.87 0.88 15.39
CA GLN A 92 -2.96 -0.06 14.75
C GLN A 92 -2.22 -0.84 15.84
N PRO A 93 -2.00 -2.15 15.68
CA PRO A 93 -1.15 -2.89 16.60
C PRO A 93 0.23 -2.22 16.67
N VAL A 94 0.72 -2.00 17.89
CA VAL A 94 2.03 -1.38 18.12
C VAL A 94 3.09 -2.27 17.48
N SER A 95 3.74 -1.77 16.44
CA SER A 95 4.89 -2.45 15.86
C SER A 95 6.04 -2.36 16.85
N VAL A 96 6.41 -3.48 17.48
CA VAL A 96 7.68 -3.58 18.20
C VAL A 96 8.78 -3.53 17.13
N ILE A 97 9.37 -2.36 16.94
CA ILE A 97 10.51 -2.20 16.02
C ILE A 97 11.73 -2.71 16.77
N THR A 98 12.06 -3.99 16.60
CA THR A 98 13.38 -4.48 17.00
C THR A 98 14.40 -3.92 16.01
N ALA A 99 15.18 -2.92 16.44
CA ALA A 99 16.28 -2.37 15.68
C ALA A 99 17.34 -3.48 15.45
N GLY A 100 17.19 -4.24 14.36
CA GLY A 100 18.05 -5.38 14.07
C GLY A 100 17.56 -6.29 12.96
N ASP A 101 16.26 -6.30 12.67
CA ASP A 101 15.68 -7.09 11.55
C ASP A 101 15.91 -6.40 10.20
N ASN A 102 17.18 -6.30 9.82
CA ASN A 102 17.65 -5.95 8.51
C ASN A 102 18.00 -7.24 7.78
N HIS A 103 16.98 -7.94 7.28
CA HIS A 103 17.20 -9.10 6.42
C HIS A 103 18.05 -8.66 5.21
N ILE A 104 19.23 -9.27 5.03
CA ILE A 104 20.25 -8.89 4.04
C ILE A 104 19.64 -8.74 2.64
N GLN A 105 18.72 -9.64 2.29
CA GLN A 105 17.97 -9.64 1.02
C GLN A 105 17.17 -8.34 0.77
N GLY A 106 16.60 -7.72 1.81
CA GLY A 106 15.80 -6.50 1.67
C GLY A 106 16.62 -5.26 1.33
N ASN A 107 17.89 -5.24 1.76
CA ASN A 107 18.83 -4.19 1.39
C ASN A 107 19.31 -4.37 -0.04
N ASP A 108 19.60 -5.60 -0.46
CA ASP A 108 20.06 -5.90 -1.81
C ASP A 108 19.00 -5.54 -2.86
N ILE A 109 17.73 -5.89 -2.61
CA ILE A 109 16.61 -5.53 -3.49
C ILE A 109 16.48 -4.00 -3.60
N ARG A 110 16.59 -3.30 -2.47
CA ARG A 110 16.51 -1.83 -2.44
C ARG A 110 17.65 -1.20 -3.23
N THR A 111 18.89 -1.66 -3.04
CA THR A 111 20.06 -1.18 -3.79
C THR A 111 19.91 -1.45 -5.28
N ALA A 112 19.48 -2.64 -5.68
CA ALA A 112 19.24 -2.98 -7.08
C ALA A 112 18.18 -2.07 -7.73
N LEU A 113 17.08 -1.79 -7.02
CA LEU A 113 16.05 -0.85 -7.48
C LEU A 113 16.55 0.59 -7.56
N THR A 114 17.36 1.04 -6.59
CA THR A 114 17.99 2.36 -6.61
C THR A 114 18.85 2.54 -7.88
N ASN A 115 19.72 1.57 -8.17
CA ASN A 115 20.57 1.59 -9.36
C ASN A 115 19.75 1.58 -10.65
N ASN A 116 18.71 0.74 -10.72
CA ASN A 116 17.82 0.68 -11.88
C ASN A 116 17.08 2.00 -12.10
N PHE A 117 16.57 2.61 -11.03
CA PHE A 117 15.89 3.89 -11.11
C PHE A 117 16.79 5.04 -11.51
N HIS A 118 18.07 4.99 -11.10
CA HIS A 118 19.08 5.94 -11.53
C HIS A 118 19.39 5.78 -13.03
N ALA A 119 19.62 4.55 -13.49
CA ALA A 119 19.92 4.21 -14.89
C ALA A 119 18.78 4.49 -15.89
N GLN A 120 17.56 4.75 -15.43
CA GLN A 120 16.42 5.16 -16.29
C GLN A 120 16.25 6.69 -16.37
N THR A 121 17.00 7.44 -15.57
CA THR A 121 16.89 8.91 -15.48
C THR A 121 17.96 9.62 -16.33
N PHE A 122 18.89 8.85 -16.93
CA PHE A 122 19.92 9.24 -17.89
C PHE A 122 19.97 8.20 -19.02
#